data_AF-A0A0F8XQ67-F1
#
_entry.id   AF-A0A0F8XQ67-F1
#
_cell.length_a   1.000
_cell.length_b   1.000
_cell.length_c   1.000
_cell.angle_alpha   90.00
_cell.angle_beta   90.00
_cell.angle_gamma   90.00
#
_symmetry.space_group_name_H-M   'P 1'
#
loop_
_entity.id
_entity.type
_entity.pdbx_description
1 polymer ?
#
loop_
_entity_poly.entity_id
_entity_poly.type
_entity_poly.pdbx_seq_one_letter_code
_entity_poly.pdbx_strand_id
1 'polypeptide(L)'
;LDDSNKPFYRWFAGGVVNTCYNAVDRHADGGRGDQAAIIYDSPITGTQRTITYAELKDQTARFGGVLRGLGVAKGDRVILYMPMVPETVTAFLAVIGIGAIALPLFSGYAAPALVTRLVDAEAKAVVTADGFVRRGRLVPMKPIVDEALAACPGVERTVVLRYAGNPVSMISSTLGHADESTVDEYLATDGHRMRQCAIGLAGIELTGVLI
;
A
#
# COMPACT_ATOMS: atom_id res chain seq x y z
N LEU A 1 -7.19 30.74 13.17
CA LEU A 1 -7.61 29.71 14.13
C LEU A 1 -9.07 29.99 14.46
N ASP A 2 -9.96 29.04 14.23
CA ASP A 2 -11.36 29.12 14.66
C ASP A 2 -11.49 28.41 16.00
N ASP A 3 -11.89 29.18 17.03
CA ASP A 3 -12.00 28.76 18.42
C ASP A 3 -13.45 28.83 18.95
N SER A 4 -14.44 28.90 18.06
CA SER A 4 -15.86 29.03 18.39
C SER A 4 -16.47 27.83 19.13
N ASN A 5 -15.83 26.65 19.09
CA ASN A 5 -16.32 25.40 19.70
C ASN A 5 -15.27 24.70 20.58
N LYS A 6 -14.79 25.34 21.65
CA LYS A 6 -13.80 24.73 22.56
C LYS A 6 -14.36 23.45 23.22
N PRO A 7 -13.55 22.37 23.37
CA PRO A 7 -12.12 22.26 23.09
C PRO A 7 -11.75 21.86 21.64
N PHE A 8 -12.71 21.84 20.71
CA PHE A 8 -12.53 21.41 19.32
C PHE A 8 -12.14 22.58 18.40
N TYR A 9 -10.84 22.89 18.36
CA TYR A 9 -10.28 23.94 17.50
C TYR A 9 -10.25 23.54 16.02
N ARG A 10 -10.46 24.52 15.14
CA ARG A 10 -10.36 24.32 13.69
C ARG A 10 -9.26 25.21 13.09
N TRP A 11 -8.33 24.58 12.38
CA TRP A 11 -7.25 25.26 11.67
C TRP A 11 -7.55 25.28 10.16
N PHE A 12 -7.35 26.43 9.52
CA PHE A 12 -7.57 26.62 8.07
C PHE A 12 -8.97 26.19 7.59
N ALA A 13 -10.03 26.51 8.36
CA ALA A 13 -11.40 26.15 8.03
C ALA A 13 -11.79 26.60 6.60
N GLY A 14 -12.34 25.69 5.80
CA GLY A 14 -12.66 25.90 4.39
C GLY A 14 -11.49 25.63 3.43
N GLY A 15 -10.26 25.49 3.93
CA GLY A 15 -9.11 25.08 3.13
C GLY A 15 -9.22 23.62 2.69
N VAL A 16 -8.82 23.33 1.46
CA VAL A 16 -8.76 21.98 0.90
C VAL A 16 -7.33 21.71 0.45
N VAL A 17 -6.78 20.59 0.91
CA VAL A 17 -5.42 20.16 0.57
C VAL A 17 -5.40 18.66 0.34
N ASN A 18 -4.41 18.19 -0.42
CA ASN A 18 -4.07 16.78 -0.53
C ASN A 18 -2.60 16.59 -0.08
N THR A 19 -2.38 15.69 0.87
CA THR A 19 -1.04 15.48 1.46
C THR A 19 -0.09 14.81 0.46
N CYS A 20 -0.56 13.85 -0.34
CA CYS A 20 0.25 13.23 -1.39
C CYS A 20 0.71 14.27 -2.42
N TYR A 21 -0.20 15.15 -2.86
CA TYR A 21 0.15 16.24 -3.77
C TYR A 21 1.28 17.13 -3.22
N ASN A 22 1.17 17.51 -1.95
CA ASN A 22 2.19 18.35 -1.31
C ASN A 22 3.50 17.60 -1.04
N ALA A 23 3.45 16.29 -0.81
CA ALA A 23 4.62 15.49 -0.53
C ALA A 23 5.36 15.03 -1.80
N VAL A 24 4.66 14.87 -2.92
CA VAL A 24 5.16 14.21 -4.14
C VAL A 24 4.91 15.05 -5.38
N ASP A 25 3.66 15.21 -5.78
CA ASP A 25 3.28 15.74 -7.10
C ASP A 25 3.87 17.13 -7.36
N ARG A 26 3.75 18.05 -6.41
CA ARG A 26 4.29 19.42 -6.57
C ARG A 26 5.81 19.45 -6.74
N HIS A 27 6.53 18.42 -6.27
CA HIS A 27 7.97 18.31 -6.41
C HIS A 27 8.34 17.65 -7.73
N ALA A 28 7.66 16.56 -8.09
CA ALA A 28 7.82 15.91 -9.38
C ALA A 28 7.56 16.89 -10.54
N ASP A 29 6.42 17.59 -10.51
CA ASP A 29 6.00 18.53 -11.54
C ASP A 29 6.70 19.90 -11.42
N GLY A 30 7.24 20.21 -10.24
CA GLY A 30 7.94 21.46 -9.94
C GLY A 30 9.42 21.46 -10.30
N GLY A 31 9.86 20.59 -11.20
CA GLY A 31 11.25 20.52 -11.68
C GLY A 31 12.20 19.70 -10.81
N ARG A 32 11.70 18.96 -9.81
CA ARG A 32 12.50 18.03 -8.98
C ARG A 32 12.23 16.56 -9.32
N GLY A 33 11.66 16.28 -10.49
CA GLY A 33 11.32 14.92 -10.95
C GLY A 33 12.44 13.90 -10.76
N ASP A 34 13.64 14.23 -11.25
CA ASP A 34 14.83 13.34 -11.19
C ASP A 34 15.52 13.32 -9.82
N GLN A 35 15.12 14.19 -8.89
CA GLN A 35 15.72 14.23 -7.57
C GLN A 35 15.26 13.01 -6.75
N ALA A 36 16.20 12.42 -6.01
CA ALA A 36 15.91 11.36 -5.04
C ALA A 36 14.84 11.81 -4.02
N ALA A 37 13.73 11.07 -3.97
CA ALA A 37 12.65 11.22 -2.99
C ALA A 37 12.79 10.20 -1.86
N ILE A 38 13.17 8.96 -2.18
CA ILE A 38 13.41 7.89 -1.21
C ILE A 38 14.81 7.31 -1.48
N ILE A 39 15.61 7.21 -0.43
CA ILE A 39 16.86 6.45 -0.43
C ILE A 39 16.62 5.26 0.51
N TYR A 40 16.56 4.07 -0.06
CA TYR A 40 16.40 2.82 0.65
C TYR A 40 17.75 2.14 0.78
N ASP A 41 18.14 1.88 2.02
CA ASP A 41 19.34 1.13 2.36
C ASP A 41 18.99 0.09 3.40
N SER A 42 19.04 -1.18 3.00
CA SER A 42 18.67 -2.31 3.84
C SER A 42 19.91 -3.04 4.33
N PRO A 43 20.34 -2.86 5.58
CA PRO A 43 21.47 -3.60 6.13
C PRO A 43 21.17 -5.09 6.30
N ILE A 44 19.90 -5.48 6.23
CA ILE A 44 19.46 -6.88 6.39
C ILE A 44 19.60 -7.66 5.08
N THR A 45 19.23 -7.04 3.96
CA THR A 45 19.25 -7.69 2.64
C THR A 45 20.43 -7.24 1.78
N GLY A 46 21.14 -6.18 2.19
CA GLY A 46 22.13 -5.48 1.36
C GLY A 46 21.51 -4.69 0.21
N THR A 47 20.17 -4.63 0.11
CA THR A 47 19.49 -3.94 -1.00
C THR A 47 19.58 -2.44 -0.82
N GLN A 48 20.05 -1.77 -1.88
CA GLN A 48 20.04 -0.32 -1.98
C GLN A 48 19.22 0.10 -3.20
N ARG A 49 18.31 1.05 -3.02
CA ARG A 49 17.48 1.60 -4.09
C ARG A 49 17.27 3.09 -3.86
N THR A 50 17.29 3.85 -4.94
CA THR A 50 16.86 5.24 -4.94
C THR A 50 15.61 5.34 -5.78
N ILE A 51 14.58 6.02 -5.27
CA ILE A 51 13.35 6.32 -6.00
C ILE A 51 13.28 7.83 -6.14
N THR A 52 13.14 8.31 -7.37
CA THR A 52 13.01 9.73 -7.68
C THR A 52 11.59 10.24 -7.39
N TYR A 53 11.37 11.56 -7.38
CA TYR A 53 10.01 12.09 -7.23
C TYR A 53 9.09 11.70 -8.38
N ALA A 54 9.61 11.63 -9.61
CA ALA A 54 8.82 11.20 -10.78
C ALA A 54 8.37 9.73 -10.63
N GLU A 55 9.29 8.84 -10.24
CA GLU A 55 8.97 7.43 -10.01
C GLU A 55 7.99 7.26 -8.83
N LEU A 56 8.19 8.01 -7.74
CA LEU A 56 7.29 7.96 -6.59
C LEU A 56 5.89 8.42 -6.97
N LYS A 57 5.75 9.47 -7.77
CA LYS A 57 4.45 9.96 -8.28
C LYS A 57 3.75 8.88 -9.10
N ASP A 58 4.47 8.24 -10.01
CA ASP A 58 3.90 7.18 -10.85
C ASP A 58 3.46 5.98 -10.01
N GLN A 59 4.28 5.56 -9.06
CA GLN A 59 3.96 4.46 -8.16
C GLN A 59 2.74 4.75 -7.27
N THR A 60 2.65 5.95 -6.69
CA THR A 60 1.51 6.33 -5.83
C THR A 60 0.22 6.47 -6.64
N ALA A 61 0.29 7.02 -7.86
CA ALA A 61 -0.85 7.13 -8.76
C ALA A 61 -1.38 5.75 -9.18
N ARG A 62 -0.49 4.84 -9.60
CA ARG A 62 -0.86 3.47 -9.98
C ARG A 62 -1.49 2.71 -8.81
N PHE A 63 -0.86 2.75 -7.64
CA PHE A 63 -1.39 2.03 -6.48
C PHE A 63 -2.70 2.66 -5.96
N GLY A 64 -2.84 3.98 -6.04
CA GLY A 64 -4.11 4.66 -5.76
C GLY A 64 -5.23 4.22 -6.71
N GLY A 65 -4.91 4.00 -7.99
CA GLY A 65 -5.82 3.42 -8.98
C GLY A 65 -6.26 2.01 -8.62
N VAL A 66 -5.32 1.14 -8.22
CA VAL A 66 -5.63 -0.22 -7.73
C VAL A 66 -6.59 -0.18 -6.53
N LEU A 67 -6.29 0.64 -5.52
CA LEU A 67 -7.15 0.75 -4.33
C LEU A 67 -8.57 1.22 -4.68
N ARG A 68 -8.71 2.17 -5.60
CA ARG A 68 -10.03 2.59 -6.10
C ARG A 68 -10.76 1.48 -6.85
N GLY A 69 -10.05 0.72 -7.69
CA GLY A 69 -10.61 -0.45 -8.38
C GLY A 69 -11.09 -1.54 -7.42
N LEU A 70 -10.45 -1.65 -6.25
CA LEU A 70 -10.88 -2.53 -5.16
C LEU A 70 -12.03 -1.98 -4.31
N GLY A 71 -12.53 -0.77 -4.62
CA GLY A 71 -13.67 -0.14 -3.95
C GLY A 71 -13.31 0.78 -2.78
N VAL A 72 -12.03 1.11 -2.57
CA VAL A 72 -11.61 2.05 -1.53
C VAL A 72 -11.94 3.48 -1.95
N ALA A 73 -12.67 4.19 -1.09
CA ALA A 73 -13.12 5.56 -1.30
C ALA A 73 -12.62 6.52 -0.21
N LYS A 74 -12.90 7.83 -0.40
CA LYS A 74 -12.56 8.86 0.58
C LYS A 74 -13.21 8.56 1.93
N GLY A 75 -12.42 8.57 3.00
CA GLY A 75 -12.85 8.26 4.36
C GLY A 75 -12.80 6.77 4.75
N ASP A 76 -12.54 5.87 3.82
CA ASP A 76 -12.31 4.45 4.14
C ASP A 76 -10.97 4.28 4.85
N ARG A 77 -10.90 3.34 5.80
CA ARG A 77 -9.68 3.06 6.57
C ARG A 77 -8.92 1.91 5.93
N VAL A 78 -7.65 2.16 5.60
CA VAL A 78 -6.74 1.16 5.03
C VAL A 78 -5.60 0.92 6.02
N ILE A 79 -5.53 -0.30 6.55
CA ILE A 79 -4.42 -0.71 7.40
C ILE A 79 -3.19 -0.98 6.53
N LEU A 80 -2.03 -0.48 6.96
CA LEU A 80 -0.73 -0.84 6.39
C LEU A 80 0.01 -1.71 7.40
N TYR A 81 -0.09 -3.03 7.25
CA TYR A 81 0.68 -4.00 8.02
C TYR A 81 1.84 -4.47 7.16
N MET A 82 2.83 -3.57 7.00
CA MET A 82 3.92 -3.70 6.03
C MET A 82 5.30 -3.60 6.70
N PRO A 83 6.35 -4.22 6.14
CA PRO A 83 7.71 -4.03 6.61
C PRO A 83 8.25 -2.63 6.27
N MET A 84 9.46 -2.31 6.75
CA MET A 84 10.14 -1.05 6.41
C MET A 84 10.79 -1.16 5.02
N VAL A 85 9.98 -1.01 3.97
CA VAL A 85 10.37 -1.06 2.56
C VAL A 85 9.79 0.17 1.82
N PRO A 86 10.36 0.58 0.67
CA PRO A 86 9.88 1.76 -0.06
C PRO A 86 8.40 1.69 -0.44
N GLU A 87 7.92 0.50 -0.73
CA GLU A 87 6.53 0.22 -1.08
C GLU A 87 5.56 0.59 0.04
N THR A 88 6.01 0.60 1.31
CA THR A 88 5.20 1.09 2.44
C THR A 88 4.96 2.59 2.36
N VAL A 89 5.95 3.36 1.92
CA VAL A 89 5.82 4.81 1.69
C VAL A 89 4.90 5.06 0.51
N THR A 90 5.08 4.33 -0.59
CA THR A 90 4.17 4.37 -1.74
C THR A 90 2.74 4.05 -1.34
N ALA A 91 2.51 3.00 -0.56
CA ALA A 91 1.19 2.59 -0.09
C ALA A 91 0.54 3.67 0.79
N PHE A 92 1.29 4.22 1.74
CA PHE A 92 0.82 5.30 2.59
C PHE A 92 0.40 6.54 1.78
N LEU A 93 1.25 6.98 0.86
CA LEU A 93 1.00 8.15 0.03
C LEU A 93 -0.15 7.94 -0.95
N ALA A 94 -0.30 6.74 -1.51
CA ALA A 94 -1.44 6.41 -2.38
C ALA A 94 -2.77 6.44 -1.62
N VAL A 95 -2.84 5.84 -0.42
CA VAL A 95 -4.05 5.81 0.42
C VAL A 95 -4.50 7.25 0.75
N ILE A 96 -3.60 8.08 1.28
CA ILE A 96 -3.94 9.47 1.59
C ILE A 96 -4.19 10.28 0.31
N GLY A 97 -3.53 9.93 -0.80
CA GLY A 97 -3.68 10.56 -2.10
C GLY A 97 -5.09 10.43 -2.67
N ILE A 98 -5.73 9.27 -2.47
CA ILE A 98 -7.13 9.05 -2.85
C ILE A 98 -8.14 9.56 -1.81
N GLY A 99 -7.68 10.13 -0.70
CA GLY A 99 -8.52 10.65 0.38
C GLY A 99 -8.99 9.60 1.39
N ALA A 100 -8.46 8.38 1.31
CA ALA A 100 -8.66 7.36 2.33
C ALA A 100 -7.74 7.63 3.55
N ILE A 101 -8.00 6.94 4.65
CA ILE A 101 -7.28 7.09 5.92
C ILE A 101 -6.26 5.97 6.02
N ALA A 102 -4.98 6.32 5.93
CA ALA A 102 -3.88 5.38 6.11
C ALA A 102 -3.61 5.13 7.60
N LEU A 103 -3.61 3.85 7.99
CA LEU A 103 -3.36 3.43 9.36
C LEU A 103 -2.17 2.46 9.39
N PRO A 104 -0.93 2.97 9.47
CA PRO A 104 0.25 2.13 9.56
C PRO A 104 0.32 1.43 10.92
N LEU A 105 0.47 0.10 10.88
CA LEU A 105 0.62 -0.73 12.07
C LEU A 105 2.01 -1.36 12.11
N PHE A 106 2.53 -1.55 13.32
CA PHE A 106 3.82 -2.18 13.52
C PHE A 106 3.81 -3.63 13.01
N SER A 107 4.70 -3.97 12.09
CA SER A 107 4.82 -5.29 11.45
C SER A 107 5.19 -6.45 12.38
N GLY A 108 5.40 -6.18 13.67
CA GLY A 108 5.66 -7.19 14.70
C GLY A 108 4.47 -7.50 15.61
N TYR A 109 3.28 -6.94 15.36
CA TYR A 109 2.08 -7.32 16.10
C TYR A 109 1.64 -8.74 15.78
N ALA A 110 1.20 -9.47 16.80
CA ALA A 110 0.49 -10.73 16.62
C ALA A 110 -0.98 -10.48 16.24
N ALA A 111 -1.66 -11.51 15.74
CA ALA A 111 -3.04 -11.41 15.25
C ALA A 111 -4.02 -10.77 16.26
N PRO A 112 -4.02 -11.08 17.58
CA PRO A 112 -4.94 -10.44 18.51
C PRO A 112 -4.80 -8.92 18.57
N ALA A 113 -3.56 -8.41 18.51
CA ALA A 113 -3.30 -6.98 18.51
C ALA A 113 -3.71 -6.32 17.17
N LEU A 114 -3.62 -7.06 16.07
CA LEU A 114 -4.09 -6.62 14.75
C LEU A 114 -5.62 -6.54 14.72
N VAL A 115 -6.32 -7.57 15.23
CA VAL A 115 -7.79 -7.62 15.33
C VAL A 115 -8.35 -6.40 16.06
N THR A 116 -7.82 -6.07 17.24
CA THR A 116 -8.30 -4.91 18.00
C THR A 116 -8.29 -3.63 17.18
N ARG A 117 -7.27 -3.43 16.33
CA ARG A 117 -7.12 -2.22 15.51
C ARG A 117 -7.95 -2.26 14.24
N LEU A 118 -8.08 -3.44 13.60
CA LEU A 118 -8.95 -3.63 12.45
C LEU A 118 -10.41 -3.33 12.82
N VAL A 119 -10.85 -3.81 13.99
CA VAL A 119 -12.21 -3.58 14.50
C VAL A 119 -12.41 -2.13 14.91
N ASP A 120 -11.52 -1.57 15.74
CA ASP A 120 -11.64 -0.18 16.23
C ASP A 120 -11.62 0.84 15.08
N ALA A 121 -10.80 0.60 14.05
CA ALA A 121 -10.75 1.45 12.88
C ALA A 121 -11.89 1.19 11.88
N GLU A 122 -12.70 0.14 12.07
CA GLU A 122 -13.63 -0.37 11.07
C GLU A 122 -12.94 -0.49 9.70
N ALA A 123 -11.80 -1.18 9.66
CA ALA A 123 -10.93 -1.21 8.49
C ALA A 123 -11.64 -1.84 7.28
N LYS A 124 -11.52 -1.21 6.11
CA LYS A 124 -12.07 -1.73 4.85
C LYS A 124 -11.07 -2.59 4.10
N ALA A 125 -9.79 -2.24 4.15
CA ALA A 125 -8.74 -2.96 3.44
C ALA A 125 -7.45 -3.07 4.26
N VAL A 126 -6.66 -4.10 3.96
CA VAL A 126 -5.32 -4.30 4.52
C VAL A 126 -4.31 -4.38 3.38
N VAL A 127 -3.20 -3.66 3.52
CA VAL A 127 -2.00 -3.84 2.68
C VAL A 127 -0.95 -4.52 3.53
N THR A 128 -0.41 -5.64 3.05
CA THR A 128 0.61 -6.43 3.75
C THR A 128 1.66 -7.00 2.79
N ALA A 129 2.61 -7.77 3.31
CA ALA A 129 3.61 -8.49 2.53
C ALA A 129 3.53 -10.00 2.78
N ASP A 130 4.16 -10.79 1.92
CA ASP A 130 4.36 -12.22 2.15
C ASP A 130 5.15 -12.50 3.45
N GLY A 131 6.19 -11.70 3.70
CA GLY A 131 7.02 -11.74 4.89
C GLY A 131 8.17 -10.74 4.80
N PHE A 132 9.04 -10.74 5.81
CA PHE A 132 10.30 -9.98 5.79
C PHE A 132 11.37 -10.67 6.64
N VAL A 133 12.63 -10.28 6.48
CA VAL A 133 13.74 -10.80 7.29
C VAL A 133 14.02 -9.88 8.47
N ARG A 134 14.13 -10.45 9.67
CA ARG A 134 14.57 -9.75 10.88
C ARG A 134 15.58 -10.60 11.64
N ARG A 135 16.78 -10.06 11.89
CA ARG A 135 17.88 -10.77 12.57
C ARG A 135 18.17 -12.16 11.94
N GLY A 136 18.19 -12.21 10.60
CA GLY A 136 18.45 -13.43 9.83
C GLY A 136 17.31 -14.46 9.81
N ARG A 137 16.15 -14.15 10.39
CA ARG A 137 14.97 -15.03 10.38
C ARG A 137 13.85 -14.46 9.54
N LEU A 138 13.20 -15.32 8.78
CA LEU A 138 11.96 -15.00 8.09
C LEU A 138 10.84 -14.76 9.12
N VAL A 139 10.12 -13.66 8.97
CA VAL A 139 8.91 -13.32 9.70
C VAL A 139 7.76 -13.36 8.69
N PRO A 140 6.92 -14.42 8.70
CA PRO A 140 5.79 -14.51 7.79
C PRO A 140 4.70 -13.54 8.23
N MET A 141 4.27 -12.66 7.33
CA MET A 141 3.28 -11.62 7.66
C MET A 141 1.86 -12.03 7.26
N LYS A 142 1.71 -12.61 6.06
CA LYS A 142 0.42 -13.02 5.52
C LYS A 142 -0.37 -13.98 6.42
N PRO A 143 0.22 -15.02 7.05
CA PRO A 143 -0.51 -15.89 7.98
C PRO A 143 -1.07 -15.15 9.21
N ILE A 144 -0.36 -14.14 9.72
CA ILE A 144 -0.81 -13.31 10.85
C ILE A 144 -2.03 -12.47 10.43
N VAL A 145 -1.99 -11.95 9.21
CA VAL A 145 -3.14 -11.22 8.64
C VAL A 145 -4.32 -12.16 8.45
N ASP A 146 -4.13 -13.35 7.88
CA ASP A 146 -5.22 -14.31 7.68
C ASP A 146 -5.89 -14.73 8.99
N GLU A 147 -5.10 -14.97 10.04
CA GLU A 147 -5.60 -15.26 11.38
C GLU A 147 -6.45 -14.09 11.93
N ALA A 148 -5.99 -12.84 11.74
CA ALA A 148 -6.73 -11.67 12.18
C ALA A 148 -8.03 -11.46 11.37
N LEU A 149 -7.99 -11.67 10.05
CA LEU A 149 -9.13 -11.49 9.16
C LEU A 149 -10.27 -12.48 9.47
N ALA A 150 -9.95 -13.67 9.98
CA ALA A 150 -10.97 -14.62 10.45
C ALA A 150 -11.87 -14.04 11.55
N ALA A 151 -11.40 -13.04 12.30
CA ALA A 151 -12.15 -12.33 13.33
C ALA A 151 -12.63 -10.94 12.88
N CYS A 152 -12.40 -10.53 11.63
CA CYS A 152 -12.65 -9.18 11.13
C CYS A 152 -13.42 -9.21 9.78
N PRO A 153 -14.70 -9.62 9.77
CA PRO A 153 -15.49 -9.75 8.55
C PRO A 153 -15.76 -8.42 7.82
N GLY A 154 -15.53 -7.27 8.48
CA GLY A 154 -15.66 -5.94 7.87
C GLY A 154 -14.52 -5.58 6.91
N VAL A 155 -13.43 -6.35 6.89
CA VAL A 155 -12.33 -6.12 5.96
C VAL A 155 -12.64 -6.83 4.65
N GLU A 156 -12.86 -6.05 3.60
CA GLU A 156 -13.30 -6.55 2.30
C GLU A 156 -12.13 -6.98 1.40
N ARG A 157 -10.97 -6.34 1.55
CA ARG A 157 -9.85 -6.45 0.60
C ARG A 157 -8.51 -6.59 1.31
N THR A 158 -7.62 -7.41 0.74
CA THR A 158 -6.24 -7.56 1.18
C THR A 158 -5.32 -7.51 -0.03
N VAL A 159 -4.36 -6.60 0.00
CA VAL A 159 -3.29 -6.50 -1.00
C VAL A 159 -2.00 -7.03 -0.41
N VAL A 160 -1.29 -7.88 -1.14
CA VAL A 160 -0.05 -8.52 -0.68
C VAL A 160 1.12 -8.14 -1.58
N LEU A 161 2.16 -7.54 -1.00
CA LEU A 161 3.46 -7.35 -1.62
C LEU A 161 4.27 -8.65 -1.55
N ARG A 162 4.79 -9.11 -2.69
CA ARG A 162 5.85 -10.13 -2.69
C ARG A 162 7.18 -9.46 -2.36
N TYR A 163 7.73 -9.76 -1.19
CA TYR A 163 8.99 -9.18 -0.71
C TYR A 163 10.01 -10.24 -0.31
N ALA A 164 9.67 -11.11 0.65
CA ALA A 164 10.59 -12.15 1.12
C ALA A 164 10.58 -13.41 0.22
N GLY A 165 9.63 -13.53 -0.70
CA GLY A 165 9.53 -14.64 -1.63
C GLY A 165 9.05 -15.94 -0.99
N ASN A 166 8.56 -15.90 0.25
CA ASN A 166 8.03 -17.08 0.91
C ASN A 166 6.67 -17.47 0.33
N PRO A 167 6.33 -18.78 0.31
CA PRO A 167 5.02 -19.23 -0.12
C PRO A 167 3.94 -18.66 0.80
N VAL A 168 2.84 -18.20 0.21
CA VAL A 168 1.66 -17.70 0.92
C VAL A 168 0.38 -18.18 0.25
N SER A 169 -0.63 -18.47 1.06
CA SER A 169 -1.97 -18.83 0.57
C SER A 169 -2.76 -17.57 0.25
N MET A 170 -3.30 -17.48 -0.97
CA MET A 170 -4.24 -16.43 -1.37
C MET A 170 -5.66 -16.99 -1.19
N ILE A 171 -6.47 -16.37 -0.32
CA ILE A 171 -7.85 -16.82 -0.03
C ILE A 171 -8.80 -16.01 -0.93
N SER A 172 -9.60 -16.69 -1.74
CA SER A 172 -10.45 -16.11 -2.80
C SER A 172 -11.60 -15.22 -2.27
N SER A 173 -12.06 -15.39 -1.02
CA SER A 173 -13.21 -14.65 -0.44
C SER A 173 -12.98 -13.15 -0.24
N THR A 174 -11.83 -12.63 -0.67
CA THR A 174 -11.35 -11.25 -0.49
C THR A 174 -11.29 -10.51 -1.84
N LEU A 175 -11.81 -11.10 -2.92
CA LEU A 175 -11.80 -10.53 -4.28
C LEU A 175 -13.16 -9.91 -4.62
N GLY A 176 -13.16 -8.60 -4.83
CA GLY A 176 -14.28 -7.89 -5.44
C GLY A 176 -14.14 -7.98 -6.94
N HIS A 177 -15.22 -8.30 -7.63
CA HIS A 177 -15.29 -8.26 -9.09
C HIS A 177 -14.86 -6.88 -9.59
N ALA A 178 -13.62 -6.78 -10.04
CA ALA A 178 -13.24 -5.91 -11.15
C ALA A 178 -13.12 -6.85 -12.36
N ASP A 179 -13.83 -6.51 -13.43
CA ASP A 179 -13.91 -7.26 -14.68
C ASP A 179 -12.49 -7.59 -15.20
N GLU A 180 -12.32 -8.81 -15.69
CA GLU A 180 -11.06 -9.43 -16.15
C GLU A 180 -10.38 -8.57 -17.22
N SER A 181 -11.17 -7.77 -17.97
CA SER A 181 -10.70 -6.81 -18.97
C SER A 181 -10.01 -5.55 -18.41
N THR A 182 -10.24 -5.18 -17.14
CA THR A 182 -9.77 -3.89 -16.60
C THR A 182 -8.37 -3.99 -15.98
N VAL A 183 -7.95 -5.19 -15.56
CA VAL A 183 -6.66 -5.43 -14.90
C VAL A 183 -5.60 -5.86 -15.92
N ASP A 184 -5.99 -6.68 -16.92
CA ASP A 184 -5.08 -7.08 -18.00
C ASP A 184 -4.72 -5.91 -18.92
N GLU A 185 -5.65 -4.98 -19.20
CA GLU A 185 -5.37 -3.82 -20.06
C GLU A 185 -4.38 -2.81 -19.41
N TYR A 186 -4.26 -2.81 -18.07
CA TYR A 186 -3.27 -2.00 -17.36
C TYR A 186 -1.87 -2.62 -17.29
N LEU A 187 -1.74 -3.91 -17.61
CA LEU A 187 -0.48 -4.66 -17.60
C LEU A 187 -0.04 -5.13 -19.00
N ALA A 188 -0.89 -4.98 -20.02
CA ALA A 188 -0.66 -5.46 -21.38
C ALA A 188 -0.52 -4.33 -22.41
N THR A 189 0.59 -3.59 -22.35
CA THR A 189 1.21 -3.06 -23.58
C THR A 189 2.59 -3.69 -23.75
N ASP A 190 2.60 -4.97 -24.09
CA ASP A 190 3.31 -5.49 -25.26
C ASP A 190 3.14 -7.02 -25.34
N GLY A 191 2.44 -7.46 -26.38
CA GLY A 191 2.01 -8.85 -26.53
C GLY A 191 3.07 -9.75 -27.20
N HIS A 192 3.46 -10.83 -26.53
CA HIS A 192 3.57 -12.16 -27.16
C HIS A 192 3.78 -13.28 -26.13
N ARG A 193 2.86 -14.26 -26.16
CA ARG A 193 2.94 -15.66 -25.71
C ARG A 193 4.06 -16.07 -24.72
N MET A 194 3.59 -16.45 -23.52
CA MET A 194 3.96 -17.68 -22.78
C MET A 194 5.44 -18.10 -22.86
N ARG A 195 6.27 -17.47 -22.02
CA ARG A 195 7.49 -18.00 -21.40
C ARG A 195 8.04 -16.92 -20.47
N GLN A 196 8.70 -17.34 -19.39
CA GLN A 196 9.50 -16.50 -18.49
C GLN A 196 10.07 -15.26 -19.20
N CYS A 197 9.61 -14.07 -18.82
CA CYS A 197 10.24 -12.82 -19.18
C CYS A 197 10.01 -11.79 -18.08
N ALA A 198 11.06 -11.61 -17.28
CA ALA A 198 11.27 -10.42 -16.49
C ALA A 198 11.41 -9.23 -17.45
N ILE A 199 10.48 -8.27 -17.38
CA ILE A 199 10.68 -6.94 -17.94
C ILE A 199 10.15 -5.92 -16.91
N GLY A 200 11.08 -5.31 -16.19
CA GLY A 200 11.08 -3.86 -16.02
C GLY A 200 10.16 -3.20 -14.98
N LEU A 201 9.68 -3.90 -13.96
CA LEU A 201 9.38 -3.21 -12.69
C LEU A 201 10.71 -3.13 -11.93
N ALA A 202 11.31 -1.95 -11.88
CA ALA A 202 12.39 -1.71 -10.92
C ALA A 202 11.77 -1.80 -9.50
N GLY A 203 11.67 -3.04 -8.99
CA GLY A 203 11.56 -3.38 -7.57
C GLY A 203 10.17 -3.53 -6.93
N ILE A 204 9.07 -3.59 -7.68
CA ILE A 204 7.76 -3.99 -7.12
C ILE A 204 7.15 -5.10 -7.98
N GLU A 205 7.45 -6.37 -7.70
CA GLU A 205 6.64 -7.47 -8.22
C GLU A 205 5.37 -7.59 -7.36
N LEU A 206 4.29 -6.90 -7.77
CA LEU A 206 2.94 -7.24 -7.32
C LEU A 206 2.52 -8.52 -8.04
N THR A 207 2.98 -9.69 -7.57
CA THR A 207 2.47 -10.96 -8.08
C THR A 207 1.17 -11.28 -7.36
N GLY A 208 0.04 -11.07 -8.03
CA GLY A 208 -1.28 -11.56 -7.61
C GLY A 208 -2.28 -10.47 -7.25
N VAL A 209 -2.80 -9.78 -8.26
CA VAL A 209 -4.26 -9.73 -8.43
C VAL A 209 -4.54 -10.75 -9.52
N LEU A 210 -4.61 -12.03 -9.15
CA LEU A 210 -5.15 -13.07 -10.02
C LEU A 210 -6.45 -13.53 -9.40
N ILE A 211 -7.48 -13.55 -10.24
CA ILE A 211 -8.84 -14.03 -9.98
C ILE A 211 -8.78 -15.47 -9.48
#